data_AF-A0A7X4DPC3-F1
#
_entry.id   AF-A0A7X4DPC3-F1
#
_cell.length_a   1.000
_cell.length_b   1.000
_cell.length_c   1.000
_cell.angle_alpha   90.00
_cell.angle_beta   90.00
_cell.angle_gamma   90.00
#
_symmetry.space_group_name_H-M   'P 1'
#
loop_
_entity.id
_entity.type
_entity.pdbx_description
1 polymer ?
#
loop_
_entity_poly.entity_id
_entity_poly.type
_entity_poly.pdbx_seq_one_letter_code
_entity_poly.pdbx_strand_id
1 'polypeptide(L)'
;MTIAALDDKIQAAGGPVGMLCHAPSCPCQCLIRAEFANWRDEQEAWRCGAMLFDQSFHMTDFYVEGSDTRRLCEFLEIRCRMDSRQDPADRRRVLVMMQ
;
A
#
# COMPACT_ATOMS: atom_id res chain seq x y z
N MET A 1 -6.47 29.65 5.12
CA MET A 1 -5.34 29.13 4.34
C MET A 1 -5.91 28.14 3.34
N THR A 2 -5.94 28.45 2.06
CA THR A 2 -6.36 27.50 1.02
C THR A 2 -5.26 26.46 0.84
N ILE A 3 -5.61 25.19 1.02
CA ILE A 3 -4.70 24.08 0.77
C ILE A 3 -4.57 23.95 -0.75
N ALA A 4 -3.35 24.12 -1.28
CA ALA A 4 -3.07 23.94 -2.70
C ALA A 4 -3.24 22.46 -3.09
N ALA A 5 -3.96 22.22 -4.18
CA ALA A 5 -4.14 20.88 -4.73
C ALA A 5 -2.82 20.38 -5.36
N LEU A 6 -2.77 19.08 -5.67
CA LEU A 6 -1.62 18.50 -6.37
C LEU A 6 -1.40 19.19 -7.73
N ASP A 7 -2.49 19.53 -8.44
CA ASP A 7 -2.43 20.19 -9.74
C ASP A 7 -1.70 21.54 -9.66
N ASP A 8 -2.06 22.38 -8.69
CA ASP A 8 -1.41 23.69 -8.47
C ASP A 8 0.12 23.54 -8.28
N LYS A 9 0.54 22.48 -7.58
CA LYS A 9 1.97 22.19 -7.34
C LYS A 9 2.70 21.74 -8.61
N ILE A 10 2.05 20.92 -9.43
CA ILE A 10 2.61 20.47 -10.71
C ILE A 10 2.81 21.67 -11.65
N GLN A 11 1.81 22.56 -11.73
CA GLN A 11 1.90 23.76 -12.55
C GLN A 11 3.01 24.70 -12.06
N ALA A 12 3.11 24.92 -10.74
CA ALA A 12 4.15 25.75 -10.15
C ALA A 12 5.57 25.21 -10.38
N ALA A 13 5.73 23.88 -10.46
CA ALA A 13 7.01 23.22 -10.73
C ALA A 13 7.38 23.15 -12.23
N GLY A 14 6.51 23.64 -13.13
CA GLY A 14 6.73 23.57 -14.58
C GLY A 14 6.52 22.18 -15.17
N GLY A 15 5.81 21.28 -14.46
CA GLY A 15 5.47 19.94 -14.91
C GLY A 15 5.86 18.82 -13.91
N PRO A 16 5.31 17.60 -14.11
CA PRO A 16 5.43 16.52 -13.13
C PRO A 16 6.85 15.94 -13.02
N VAL A 17 7.59 15.86 -14.13
CA VAL A 17 8.96 15.33 -14.13
C VAL A 17 9.90 16.24 -13.34
N GLY A 18 9.82 17.56 -13.59
CA GLY A 18 10.60 18.55 -12.85
C GLY A 18 10.30 18.49 -11.36
N MET A 19 9.03 18.34 -10.99
CA MET A 19 8.60 18.19 -9.61
C MET A 19 9.17 16.93 -8.94
N LEU A 20 9.03 15.75 -9.56
CA LEU A 20 9.42 14.47 -8.95
C LEU A 20 10.94 14.28 -8.86
N CYS A 21 11.69 14.67 -9.89
CA CYS A 21 13.15 14.47 -9.92
C CYS A 21 13.91 15.40 -8.97
N HIS A 22 13.30 16.52 -8.56
CA HIS A 22 13.90 17.50 -7.64
C HIS A 22 13.14 17.57 -6.30
N ALA A 23 12.18 16.68 -6.07
CA ALA A 23 11.45 16.63 -4.81
C ALA A 23 12.42 16.28 -3.66
N PRO A 24 12.36 16.98 -2.52
CA PRO A 24 13.20 16.68 -1.36
C PRO A 24 12.71 15.44 -0.58
N SER A 25 12.05 14.49 -1.23
CA SER A 25 11.53 13.30 -0.57
C SER A 25 12.67 12.41 -0.06
N CYS A 26 12.64 12.10 1.22
CA CYS A 26 13.48 11.09 1.85
C CYS A 26 13.16 9.70 1.28
N PRO A 27 14.11 8.74 1.26
CA PRO A 27 13.79 7.34 0.98
C PRO A 27 12.62 6.86 1.83
N CYS A 28 11.74 6.03 1.27
CA CYS A 28 10.67 5.37 2.01
C CYS A 28 11.29 4.45 3.07
N GLN A 29 11.40 4.93 4.31
CA GLN A 29 11.95 4.19 5.43
C GLN A 29 10.83 3.47 6.19
N CYS A 30 11.02 2.17 6.42
CA CYS A 30 10.15 1.40 7.31
C CYS A 30 10.40 1.79 8.77
N LEU A 31 9.34 1.75 9.59
CA LEU A 31 9.41 2.02 11.03
C LEU A 31 9.91 0.81 11.86
N ILE A 32 10.42 -0.22 11.20
CA ILE A 32 11.00 -1.42 11.84
C ILE A 32 12.52 -1.41 11.72
N ARG A 33 13.19 -2.26 12.51
CA ARG A 33 14.64 -2.44 12.40
C ARG A 33 14.99 -2.96 11.00
N ALA A 34 16.05 -2.41 10.39
CA ALA A 34 16.51 -2.82 9.07
C ALA A 34 17.02 -4.29 9.03
N GLU A 35 17.63 -4.79 10.11
CA GLU A 35 18.20 -6.14 10.21
C GLU A 35 18.07 -6.67 11.64
N PHE A 36 17.49 -7.84 11.87
CA PHE A 36 17.44 -8.47 13.20
C PHE A 36 18.72 -9.26 13.51
N ALA A 37 19.29 -9.93 12.51
CA ALA A 37 20.58 -10.59 12.58
C ALA A 37 21.55 -9.98 11.54
N ASN A 38 21.31 -10.25 10.26
CA ASN A 38 21.90 -9.58 9.11
C ASN A 38 21.07 -9.91 7.86
N TRP A 39 21.05 -9.02 6.87
CA TRP A 39 20.17 -9.17 5.71
C TRP A 39 20.42 -10.43 4.87
N ARG A 40 21.66 -10.95 4.85
CA ARG A 40 22.01 -12.13 4.02
C ARG A 40 21.44 -13.40 4.62
N ASP A 41 21.63 -13.59 5.91
CA ASP A 41 21.12 -14.76 6.62
C ASP A 41 19.58 -14.73 6.68
N GLU A 42 18.98 -13.54 6.79
CA GLU A 42 17.52 -13.38 6.70
C GLU A 42 16.97 -13.77 5.33
N GLN A 43 17.65 -13.39 4.24
CA GLN A 43 17.30 -13.82 2.88
C GLN A 43 17.55 -15.32 2.65
N GLU A 44 18.57 -15.91 3.27
CA GLU A 44 18.79 -17.36 3.24
C GLU A 44 17.69 -18.10 4.01
N ALA A 45 17.29 -17.60 5.18
CA ALA A 45 16.21 -18.17 5.98
C ALA A 45 14.87 -18.21 5.21
N TRP A 46 14.61 -17.23 4.34
CA TRP A 46 13.47 -17.28 3.41
C TRP A 46 13.51 -18.51 2.49
N ARG A 47 14.68 -18.83 1.95
CA ARG A 47 14.82 -19.89 0.93
C ARG A 47 14.98 -21.28 1.54
N CYS A 48 15.70 -21.36 2.65
CA CYS A 48 16.22 -22.61 3.20
C CYS A 48 15.58 -22.98 4.55
N GLY A 49 14.74 -22.12 5.13
CA GLY A 49 14.11 -22.36 6.43
C GLY A 49 12.74 -21.69 6.54
N ALA A 50 12.59 -20.87 7.58
CA ALA A 50 11.40 -20.06 7.81
C ALA A 50 11.79 -18.70 8.37
N MET A 51 10.97 -17.69 8.12
CA MET A 51 11.11 -16.35 8.69
C MET A 51 9.74 -15.74 8.95
N LEU A 52 9.71 -14.71 9.78
CA LEU A 52 8.53 -13.89 10.04
C LEU A 52 8.71 -12.51 9.39
N PHE A 53 7.82 -12.17 8.46
CA PHE A 53 7.75 -10.82 7.91
C PHE A 53 6.85 -9.94 8.76
N ASP A 54 7.42 -8.87 9.34
CA ASP A 54 6.63 -7.82 9.98
C ASP A 54 6.12 -6.83 8.92
N GLN A 55 4.84 -6.96 8.56
CA GLN A 55 4.18 -6.10 7.56
C GLN A 55 3.40 -4.93 8.18
N SER A 56 3.49 -4.73 9.50
CA SER A 56 2.58 -3.83 10.25
C SER A 56 2.72 -2.34 9.92
N PHE A 57 3.83 -1.92 9.29
CA PHE A 57 4.18 -0.49 9.12
C PHE A 57 4.48 -0.07 7.69
N HIS A 58 4.47 -1.00 6.72
CA HIS A 58 4.83 -0.69 5.33
C HIS A 58 3.63 -0.31 4.46
N MET A 59 2.42 -0.78 4.82
CA MET A 59 1.20 -0.54 4.05
C MET A 59 0.25 0.41 4.76
N THR A 60 -0.57 1.09 3.95
CA THR A 60 -1.72 1.84 4.44
C THR A 60 -2.94 0.94 4.40
N ASP A 61 -3.57 0.72 5.56
CA ASP A 61 -4.81 -0.03 5.65
C ASP A 61 -6.00 0.86 5.27
N PHE A 62 -6.78 0.42 4.29
CA PHE A 62 -8.03 1.08 3.90
C PHE A 62 -9.23 0.17 4.16
N TYR A 63 -10.13 0.63 5.02
CA TYR A 63 -11.35 -0.07 5.39
C TYR A 63 -12.54 0.52 4.64
N VAL A 64 -13.19 -0.30 3.82
CA VAL A 64 -14.37 0.12 3.04
C VAL A 64 -15.60 -0.67 3.48
N GLU A 65 -16.65 0.07 3.85
CA GLU A 65 -17.91 -0.49 4.35
C GLU A 65 -19.09 0.03 3.53
N GLY A 66 -20.07 -0.84 3.26
CA GLY A 66 -21.27 -0.50 2.52
C GLY A 66 -21.79 -1.66 1.68
N SER A 67 -23.05 -1.58 1.24
CA SER A 67 -23.65 -2.59 0.36
C SER A 67 -22.95 -2.68 -1.00
N ASP A 68 -22.38 -1.57 -1.45
CA ASP A 68 -21.76 -1.44 -2.77
C ASP A 68 -20.23 -1.60 -2.76
N THR A 69 -19.60 -1.97 -1.63
CA THR A 69 -18.14 -2.14 -1.54
C THR A 69 -17.61 -3.09 -2.61
N ARG A 70 -18.30 -4.22 -2.82
CA ARG A 70 -17.93 -5.18 -3.87
C ARG A 70 -17.99 -4.55 -5.26
N ARG A 71 -19.05 -3.79 -5.55
CA ARG A 71 -19.24 -3.12 -6.85
C ARG A 71 -18.16 -2.07 -7.10
N LEU A 72 -17.74 -1.35 -6.05
CA LEU A 72 -16.65 -0.39 -6.11
C LEU A 72 -15.32 -1.09 -6.45
N CYS A 73 -14.97 -2.16 -5.75
CA CYS A 73 -13.73 -2.93 -6.01
C CYS A 73 -13.72 -3.50 -7.44
N GLU A 74 -14.81 -4.15 -7.86
CA GLU A 74 -14.94 -4.72 -9.20
C GLU A 74 -14.87 -3.67 -10.32
N PHE A 75 -15.26 -2.42 -10.03
CA PHE A 75 -15.16 -1.31 -10.99
C PHE A 75 -13.74 -0.75 -11.11
N LEU A 76 -12.97 -0.72 -10.02
CA LEU A 76 -11.62 -0.16 -9.98
C LEU A 76 -10.52 -1.16 -10.38
N GLU A 77 -10.75 -2.47 -10.19
CA GLU A 77 -9.74 -3.51 -10.40
C GLU A 77 -9.66 -4.02 -11.84
N ILE A 78 -8.44 -4.18 -12.36
CA ILE A 78 -8.18 -4.74 -13.70
C ILE A 78 -8.44 -6.27 -13.76
N ARG A 79 -8.21 -7.00 -12.65
CA ARG A 79 -8.56 -8.42 -12.52
C ARG A 79 -9.89 -8.57 -11.82
N CYS A 80 -10.97 -8.66 -12.58
CA CYS A 80 -12.32 -8.73 -12.04
C CYS A 80 -12.79 -10.19 -11.82
N ARG A 81 -12.84 -10.63 -10.55
CA ARG A 81 -13.96 -11.36 -9.92
C ARG A 81 -13.55 -11.63 -8.48
N MET A 82 -14.19 -10.95 -7.52
CA MET A 82 -14.10 -11.37 -6.14
C MET A 82 -14.84 -12.72 -6.03
N ASP A 83 -14.10 -13.82 -6.12
CA ASP A 83 -14.61 -15.15 -5.77
C ASP A 83 -14.75 -15.17 -4.25
N SER A 84 -15.95 -14.85 -3.79
CA SER A 84 -16.31 -14.89 -2.38
C SER A 84 -16.38 -16.34 -1.91
N ARG A 85 -15.24 -17.03 -1.81
CA ARG A 85 -15.09 -18.14 -0.86
C ARG A 85 -14.88 -17.52 0.52
N GLN A 86 -15.95 -16.97 1.12
CA GLN A 86 -15.90 -16.52 2.51
C GLN A 86 -17.28 -16.54 3.17
N ASP A 87 -17.27 -17.25 4.30
CA ASP A 87 -17.95 -16.99 5.56
C ASP A 87 -19.11 -15.97 5.56
N PRO A 88 -20.34 -16.37 5.95
CA PRO A 88 -21.50 -15.48 6.02
C PRO A 88 -21.39 -14.34 7.06
N ALA A 89 -20.40 -14.35 7.97
CA ALA A 89 -20.32 -13.36 9.05
C ALA A 89 -19.65 -12.00 8.67
N ASP A 90 -18.89 -11.92 7.58
CA ASP A 90 -17.99 -10.77 7.30
C ASP A 90 -18.39 -9.91 6.08
N ARG A 91 -19.69 -9.84 5.76
CA ARG A 91 -20.18 -9.20 4.52
C ARG A 91 -20.16 -7.67 4.49
N ARG A 92 -19.55 -6.99 5.46
CA ARG A 92 -19.66 -5.51 5.59
C ARG A 92 -18.33 -4.77 5.63
N ARG A 93 -17.20 -5.48 5.72
CA ARG A 93 -15.87 -4.87 5.83
C ARG A 93 -14.95 -5.57 4.86
N VAL A 94 -14.35 -4.80 3.96
CA VAL A 94 -13.22 -5.28 3.17
C VAL A 94 -12.00 -4.52 3.64
N LEU A 95 -11.03 -5.25 4.17
CA LEU A 95 -9.67 -4.74 4.35
C LEU A 95 -8.97 -4.89 3.00
N VAL A 96 -8.69 -3.78 2.33
CA VAL A 96 -7.85 -3.78 1.15
C VAL A 96 -6.43 -3.49 1.61
N MET A 97 -5.63 -4.54 1.77
CA MET A 97 -4.19 -4.38 1.87
C MET A 97 -3.65 -4.25 0.45
N MET A 98 -3.26 -3.04 0.06
CA MET A 98 -2.40 -2.91 -1.13
C MET A 98 -1.03 -3.48 -0.74
N GLN A 99 -0.39 -4.28 -1.61
CA GLN A 99 1.00 -4.76 -1.48
C GLN A 99 1.82 -4.13 -2.59
#